data_AF-A0A1G6GRC4-F1
#
_entry.id   AF-A0A1G6GRC4-F1
#
_cell.length_a   1.000
_cell.length_b   1.000
_cell.length_c   1.000
_cell.angle_alpha   90.00
_cell.angle_beta   90.00
_cell.angle_gamma   90.00
#
_symmetry.space_group_name_H-M   'P 1'
#
loop_
_entity.id
_entity.type
_entity.pdbx_description
1 polymer ?
#
loop_
_entity_poly.entity_id
_entity_poly.type
_entity_poly.pdbx_seq_one_letter_code
_entity_poly.pdbx_strand_id
1 'polypeptide(L)'
;MGKELSSELLTAFRSSIRLQELRSAVVQLDNYLESGIKDKQKYQQWCEEQPWASGNSFVVNDNVRAISASDKINLMLPTVITGYRDLVELKRPDMKVLNHDNSHQNYYFTSEVSKVIGQCHRYLDMFQEEAARGLRDHPEVIAYHPKAIIVIGCSSEWNKDKHRALHGLNSRLSSITIITYDQLLAQGEKMIDIVSGAYNNDEEN
;
A
#
# COMPACT_ATOMS: atom_id res chain seq x y z
N MET A 1 -35.86 -9.03 -20.87
CA MET A 1 -35.45 -8.17 -22.01
C MET A 1 -35.20 -6.70 -21.64
N GLY A 2 -36.20 -5.81 -21.58
CA GLY A 2 -35.94 -4.35 -21.46
C GLY A 2 -35.33 -3.88 -20.13
N LYS A 3 -35.66 -4.53 -19.01
CA LYS A 3 -35.06 -4.25 -17.69
C LYS A 3 -33.64 -4.81 -17.55
N GLU A 4 -33.35 -5.96 -18.14
CA GLU A 4 -32.00 -6.57 -18.12
C GLU A 4 -31.01 -5.74 -18.92
N LEU A 5 -31.37 -5.33 -20.15
CA LEU A 5 -30.54 -4.46 -20.98
C LEU A 5 -30.23 -3.12 -20.29
N SER A 6 -31.21 -2.55 -19.57
CA SER A 6 -30.99 -1.33 -18.78
C SER A 6 -30.05 -1.56 -17.58
N SER A 7 -30.07 -2.75 -16.97
CA SER A 7 -29.21 -3.12 -15.84
C SER A 7 -27.78 -3.37 -16.28
N GLU A 8 -27.60 -4.04 -17.42
CA GLU A 8 -26.29 -4.29 -18.05
C GLU A 8 -25.62 -2.97 -18.46
N LEU A 9 -26.36 -2.07 -19.13
CA LEU A 9 -25.85 -0.74 -19.49
C LEU A 9 -25.45 0.08 -18.26
N LEU A 10 -26.24 0.06 -17.19
CA LEU A 10 -25.90 0.74 -15.95
C LEU A 10 -24.66 0.13 -15.27
N THR A 11 -24.48 -1.18 -15.37
CA THR A 11 -23.31 -1.89 -14.81
C THR A 11 -22.06 -1.55 -15.61
N ALA A 12 -22.10 -1.65 -16.94
CA ALA A 12 -21.01 -1.27 -17.83
C ALA A 12 -20.60 0.20 -17.66
N PHE A 13 -21.59 1.10 -17.50
CA PHE A 13 -21.34 2.52 -17.24
C PHE A 13 -20.64 2.76 -15.89
N ARG A 14 -21.14 2.15 -14.79
CA ARG A 14 -20.51 2.24 -13.47
C ARG A 14 -19.08 1.70 -13.46
N SER A 15 -18.88 0.57 -14.14
CA SER A 15 -17.59 -0.06 -14.35
C SER A 15 -16.60 0.86 -15.09
N SER A 16 -17.05 1.51 -16.16
CA SER A 16 -16.26 2.46 -16.93
C SER A 16 -15.85 3.69 -16.10
N ILE A 17 -16.78 4.23 -15.31
CA ILE A 17 -16.49 5.33 -14.36
C ILE A 17 -15.43 4.87 -13.36
N ARG A 18 -15.61 3.70 -12.75
CA ARG A 18 -14.66 3.16 -11.77
C ARG A 18 -13.27 3.00 -12.37
N LEU A 19 -13.17 2.45 -13.58
CA LEU A 19 -11.89 2.31 -14.27
C LEU A 19 -11.22 3.66 -14.53
N GLN A 20 -12.00 4.67 -14.92
CA GLN A 20 -11.50 6.02 -15.13
C GLN A 20 -11.00 6.67 -13.83
N GLU A 21 -11.68 6.46 -12.71
CA GLU A 21 -11.23 6.91 -11.39
C GLU A 21 -9.88 6.28 -11.01
N LEU A 22 -9.74 4.95 -11.19
CA LEU A 22 -8.50 4.23 -10.91
C LEU A 22 -7.33 4.77 -11.75
N ARG A 23 -7.56 4.97 -13.06
CA ARG A 23 -6.58 5.57 -13.97
C ARG A 23 -6.18 6.97 -13.55
N SER A 24 -7.16 7.80 -13.18
CA SER A 24 -6.90 9.18 -12.74
C SER A 24 -6.06 9.22 -11.47
N ALA A 25 -6.31 8.31 -10.52
CA ALA A 25 -5.53 8.18 -9.30
C ALA A 25 -4.08 7.76 -9.56
N VAL A 26 -3.84 6.80 -10.47
CA VAL A 26 -2.49 6.36 -10.86
C VAL A 26 -1.73 7.49 -11.56
N VAL A 27 -2.37 8.17 -12.52
CA VAL A 27 -1.79 9.35 -13.18
C VAL A 27 -1.46 10.45 -12.18
N GLN A 28 -2.29 10.66 -11.15
CA GLN A 28 -2.01 11.65 -10.11
C GLN A 28 -0.75 11.29 -9.30
N LEU A 29 -0.59 10.03 -8.91
CA LEU A 29 0.62 9.58 -8.19
C LEU A 29 1.87 9.73 -9.06
N ASP A 30 1.78 9.32 -10.33
CA ASP A 30 2.87 9.45 -11.30
C ASP A 30 3.31 10.92 -11.44
N ASN A 31 2.35 11.83 -11.62
CA ASN A 31 2.63 13.27 -11.65
C ASN A 31 3.32 13.79 -10.38
N TYR A 32 2.98 13.27 -9.20
CA TYR A 32 3.68 13.66 -7.96
C TYR A 32 5.14 13.25 -7.98
N LEU A 33 5.44 12.04 -8.48
CA LEU A 33 6.79 11.51 -8.59
C LEU A 33 7.59 12.24 -9.67
N GLU A 34 7.03 12.43 -10.87
CA GLU A 34 7.67 13.18 -11.96
C GLU A 34 7.96 14.64 -11.58
N SER A 35 7.03 15.28 -10.87
CA SER A 35 7.20 16.65 -10.37
C SER A 35 8.18 16.75 -9.19
N GLY A 36 8.72 15.63 -8.71
CA GLY A 36 9.67 15.59 -7.60
C GLY A 36 9.09 16.09 -6.28
N ILE A 37 7.77 15.94 -6.06
CA ILE A 37 7.11 16.34 -4.81
C ILE A 37 7.70 15.51 -3.67
N LYS A 38 8.18 16.16 -2.61
CA LYS A 38 8.81 15.50 -1.45
C LYS A 38 7.93 15.46 -0.21
N ASP A 39 6.82 16.20 -0.23
CA ASP A 39 5.95 16.37 0.92
C ASP A 39 5.22 15.07 1.25
N LYS A 40 5.59 14.46 2.38
CA LYS A 40 4.95 13.22 2.88
C LYS A 40 3.43 13.39 3.01
N GLN A 41 2.93 14.56 3.42
CA GLN A 41 1.49 14.75 3.65
C GLN A 41 0.69 14.58 2.36
N LYS A 42 1.22 15.01 1.22
CA LYS A 42 0.57 14.80 -0.09
C LYS A 42 0.43 13.34 -0.44
N TYR A 43 1.49 12.55 -0.27
CA TYR A 43 1.43 11.10 -0.51
C TYR A 43 0.53 10.38 0.48
N GLN A 44 0.55 10.84 1.73
CA GLN A 44 -0.35 10.32 2.75
C GLN A 44 -1.81 10.56 2.36
N GLN A 45 -2.18 11.80 2.04
CA GLN A 45 -3.52 12.13 1.58
C GLN A 45 -3.94 11.28 0.37
N TRP A 46 -3.05 11.14 -0.61
CA TRP A 46 -3.32 10.29 -1.78
C TRP A 46 -3.61 8.83 -1.38
N CYS A 47 -2.79 8.23 -0.51
CA CYS A 47 -3.02 6.85 -0.07
C CYS A 47 -4.29 6.70 0.79
N GLU A 48 -4.72 7.75 1.51
CA GLU A 48 -5.98 7.77 2.25
C GLU A 48 -7.21 7.79 1.34
N GLU A 49 -7.12 8.53 0.22
CA GLU A 49 -8.14 8.63 -0.81
C GLU A 49 -8.15 7.38 -1.72
N GLN A 50 -6.99 6.73 -1.89
CA GLN A 50 -6.77 5.61 -2.80
C GLN A 50 -6.22 4.36 -2.07
N PRO A 51 -6.92 3.83 -1.04
CA PRO A 51 -6.41 2.74 -0.21
C PRO A 51 -6.21 1.43 -0.98
N TRP A 52 -6.96 1.24 -2.07
CA TRP A 52 -6.86 0.08 -2.98
C TRP A 52 -5.46 -0.07 -3.59
N ALA A 53 -4.72 1.03 -3.77
CA ALA A 53 -3.39 1.00 -4.37
C ALA A 53 -2.34 0.36 -3.45
N SER A 54 -2.61 0.29 -2.15
CA SER A 54 -1.67 -0.25 -1.16
C SER A 54 -1.69 -1.78 -1.02
N GLY A 55 -2.31 -2.49 -1.96
CA GLY A 55 -2.14 -3.95 -2.12
C GLY A 55 -3.27 -4.83 -1.59
N ASN A 56 -4.44 -4.27 -1.29
CA ASN A 56 -5.60 -5.07 -0.88
C ASN A 56 -6.81 -4.60 -1.73
N SER A 57 -7.19 -5.44 -2.72
CA SER A 57 -8.13 -5.11 -3.82
C SER A 57 -9.56 -4.84 -3.36
N PHE A 58 -9.84 -5.03 -2.08
CA PHE A 58 -11.10 -4.69 -1.44
C PHE A 58 -10.73 -3.95 -0.17
N VAL A 59 -10.67 -2.62 -0.18
CA VAL A 59 -10.43 -1.85 1.05
C VAL A 59 -11.41 -0.70 1.15
N VAL A 60 -12.15 -0.71 2.25
CA VAL A 60 -12.73 0.49 2.85
C VAL A 60 -11.69 0.99 3.85
N ASN A 61 -11.26 2.25 3.74
CA ASN A 61 -10.33 2.85 4.71
C ASN A 61 -10.97 2.80 6.11
N ASP A 62 -10.19 2.44 7.13
CA ASP A 62 -10.67 2.50 8.51
C ASP A 62 -10.50 3.93 9.05
N ASN A 63 -11.49 4.43 9.78
CA ASN A 63 -11.40 5.74 10.43
C ASN A 63 -10.47 5.69 11.66
N VAL A 64 -10.14 4.49 12.16
CA VAL A 64 -9.26 4.29 13.30
C VAL A 64 -7.80 4.44 12.88
N ARG A 65 -7.08 5.36 13.54
CA ARG A 65 -5.64 5.58 13.33
C ARG A 65 -4.82 5.66 14.60
N ALA A 66 -5.49 5.79 15.75
CA ALA A 66 -4.83 5.72 17.04
C ALA A 66 -4.79 4.25 17.46
N ILE A 67 -3.58 3.69 17.57
CA ILE A 67 -3.39 2.35 18.16
C ILE A 67 -3.34 2.48 19.68
N SER A 68 -2.76 3.58 20.18
CA SER A 68 -2.66 3.90 21.60
C SER A 68 -2.87 5.40 21.83
N ALA A 69 -2.90 5.85 23.08
CA ALA A 69 -3.01 7.28 23.41
C ALA A 69 -1.87 8.15 22.83
N SER A 70 -0.70 7.57 22.54
CA SER A 70 0.45 8.29 22.00
C SER A 70 0.84 7.90 20.57
N ASP A 71 0.25 6.86 19.99
CA ASP A 71 0.69 6.28 18.72
C ASP A 71 -0.37 6.40 17.63
N LYS A 72 0.00 7.14 16.58
CA LYS A 72 -0.81 7.34 15.38
C LYS A 72 -0.09 6.80 14.15
N ILE A 73 -0.74 5.92 13.39
CA ILE A 73 -0.27 5.37 12.12
C ILE A 73 -0.79 6.19 10.94
N ASN A 74 -0.16 6.06 9.75
CA ASN A 74 -0.64 6.79 8.57
C ASN A 74 -1.93 6.17 8.03
N LEU A 75 -1.95 4.85 7.79
CA LEU A 75 -3.14 4.15 7.28
C LEU A 75 -3.31 2.80 7.99
N MET A 76 -4.57 2.37 8.05
CA MET A 76 -4.99 1.08 8.56
C MET A 76 -5.95 0.45 7.55
N LEU A 77 -5.58 -0.72 6.99
CA LEU A 77 -6.31 -1.33 5.88
C LEU A 77 -6.95 -2.66 6.31
N PRO A 78 -8.29 -2.81 6.29
CA PRO A 78 -8.94 -4.10 6.48
C PRO A 78 -8.63 -5.10 5.38
N THR A 79 -8.39 -6.36 5.79
CA THR A 79 -8.38 -7.53 4.92
C THR A 79 -9.78 -8.14 4.95
N VAL A 80 -10.46 -8.14 3.80
CA VAL A 80 -11.92 -8.28 3.71
C VAL A 80 -12.47 -9.65 4.08
N ILE A 81 -11.62 -10.66 4.25
CA ILE A 81 -12.07 -12.03 4.51
C ILE A 81 -12.03 -12.36 6.02
N THR A 82 -11.35 -11.56 6.85
CA THR A 82 -11.01 -11.98 8.22
C THR A 82 -10.98 -10.85 9.27
N GLY A 83 -11.12 -9.58 8.87
CA GLY A 83 -11.03 -8.44 9.80
C GLY A 83 -9.60 -8.03 10.16
N TYR A 84 -8.57 -8.68 9.58
CA TYR A 84 -7.16 -8.31 9.80
C TYR A 84 -6.87 -6.89 9.32
N ARG A 85 -5.96 -6.19 9.99
CA ARG A 85 -5.61 -4.80 9.67
C ARG A 85 -4.12 -4.73 9.34
N ASP A 86 -3.82 -4.39 8.10
CA ASP A 86 -2.45 -4.11 7.68
C ASP A 86 -2.12 -2.64 7.94
N LEU A 87 -0.91 -2.41 8.44
CA LEU A 87 -0.37 -1.09 8.73
C LEU A 87 0.36 -0.57 7.51
N VAL A 88 0.16 0.70 7.15
CA VAL A 88 1.01 1.36 6.14
C VAL A 88 1.76 2.52 6.77
N GLU A 89 3.10 2.44 6.71
CA GLU A 89 4.01 3.48 7.17
C GLU A 89 4.66 4.19 5.97
N LEU A 90 4.36 5.48 5.82
CA LEU A 90 4.84 6.29 4.70
C LEU A 90 6.02 7.15 5.14
N LYS A 91 7.08 7.17 4.33
CA LYS A 91 8.18 8.14 4.40
C LYS A 91 8.31 8.89 3.07
N ARG A 92 9.20 9.87 3.00
CA ARG A 92 9.32 10.70 1.79
C ARG A 92 9.88 9.90 0.60
N PRO A 93 9.48 10.24 -0.64
CA PRO A 93 10.01 9.61 -1.86
C PRO A 93 11.48 9.93 -2.13
N ASP A 94 12.01 11.03 -1.58
CA ASP A 94 13.41 11.43 -1.76
C ASP A 94 14.39 10.69 -0.82
N MET A 95 13.88 9.82 0.06
CA MET A 95 14.72 9.08 1.00
C MET A 95 15.43 7.91 0.32
N LYS A 96 16.71 7.72 0.66
CA LYS A 96 17.50 6.59 0.18
C LYS A 96 17.09 5.31 0.90
N VAL A 97 16.78 4.26 0.15
CA VAL A 97 16.32 2.96 0.71
C VAL A 97 17.46 2.00 0.99
N LEU A 98 18.40 1.86 0.04
CA LEU A 98 19.52 0.93 0.13
C LEU A 98 20.86 1.63 -0.06
N ASN A 99 21.85 1.20 0.72
CA ASN A 99 23.27 1.47 0.50
C ASN A 99 23.95 0.24 -0.13
N HIS A 100 25.11 0.45 -0.74
CA HIS A 100 25.98 -0.62 -1.25
C HIS A 100 27.27 -0.62 -0.44
N ASP A 101 27.68 -1.78 0.06
CA ASP A 101 28.99 -1.98 0.65
C ASP A 101 29.93 -2.61 -0.40
N ASN A 102 30.93 -1.84 -0.81
CA ASN A 102 31.91 -2.28 -1.79
C ASN A 102 32.85 -3.38 -1.25
N SER A 103 32.99 -3.50 0.07
CA SER A 103 33.89 -4.48 0.69
C SER A 103 33.30 -5.89 0.60
N HIS A 104 31.98 -6.00 0.81
CA HIS A 104 31.26 -7.27 0.81
C HIS A 104 30.34 -7.45 -0.42
N GLN A 105 30.35 -6.49 -1.36
CA GLN A 105 29.59 -6.50 -2.61
C GLN A 105 28.10 -6.80 -2.41
N ASN A 106 27.51 -6.16 -1.41
CA ASN A 106 26.12 -6.38 -1.03
C ASN A 106 25.39 -5.06 -0.78
N TYR A 107 24.06 -5.12 -0.89
CA TYR A 107 23.19 -4.02 -0.50
C TYR A 107 22.64 -4.26 0.91
N TYR A 108 22.41 -3.17 1.62
CA TYR A 108 21.82 -3.17 2.95
C TYR A 108 20.92 -1.95 3.14
N PHE A 109 19.99 -2.05 4.09
CA PHE A 109 19.09 -0.95 4.42
C PHE A 109 19.85 0.28 4.91
N THR A 110 19.38 1.47 4.52
CA THR A 110 19.87 2.71 5.11
C THR A 110 19.43 2.84 6.56
N SER A 111 20.08 3.74 7.32
CA SER A 111 19.67 4.09 8.68
C SER A 111 18.21 4.54 8.74
N GLU A 112 17.73 5.22 7.70
CA GLU A 112 16.34 5.67 7.63
C GLU A 112 15.39 4.47 7.58
N VAL A 113 15.64 3.51 6.68
CA VAL A 113 14.81 2.29 6.61
C VAL A 113 14.89 1.50 7.92
N SER A 114 16.07 1.35 8.54
CA SER A 114 16.21 0.67 9.83
C SER A 114 15.38 1.34 10.94
N LYS A 115 15.33 2.68 11.00
CA LYS A 115 14.48 3.40 11.96
C LYS A 115 13.00 3.10 11.75
N VAL A 116 12.53 3.06 10.50
CA VAL A 116 11.13 2.75 10.21
C VAL A 116 10.78 1.31 10.52
N ILE A 117 11.67 0.36 10.24
CA ILE A 117 11.49 -1.04 10.64
C ILE A 117 11.28 -1.13 12.16
N GLY A 118 12.12 -0.45 12.95
CA GLY A 118 11.94 -0.38 14.41
C GLY A 118 10.60 0.25 14.84
N GLN A 119 10.15 1.30 14.14
CA GLN A 119 8.82 1.90 14.37
C GLN A 119 7.70 0.91 14.10
N CYS A 120 7.75 0.21 12.96
CA CYS A 120 6.76 -0.80 12.58
C CYS A 120 6.73 -1.98 13.56
N HIS A 121 7.87 -2.47 14.04
CA HIS A 121 7.90 -3.50 15.09
C HIS A 121 7.11 -3.06 16.33
N ARG A 122 7.40 -1.85 16.83
CA ARG A 122 6.69 -1.31 17.99
C ARG A 122 5.18 -1.17 17.72
N TYR A 123 4.77 -0.75 16.52
CA TYR A 123 3.35 -0.65 16.18
C TYR A 123 2.67 -2.02 16.11
N LEU A 124 3.34 -3.03 15.55
CA LEU A 124 2.81 -4.40 15.50
C LEU A 124 2.67 -4.98 16.91
N ASP A 125 3.66 -4.78 17.79
CA ASP A 125 3.61 -5.21 19.20
C ASP A 125 2.45 -4.53 19.94
N MET A 126 2.34 -3.19 19.84
CA MET A 126 1.24 -2.43 20.45
C MET A 126 -0.13 -2.87 19.93
N PHE A 127 -0.25 -3.10 18.62
CA PHE A 127 -1.50 -3.52 18.01
C PHE A 127 -1.94 -4.90 18.52
N GLN A 128 -0.98 -5.82 18.67
CA GLN A 128 -1.23 -7.13 19.25
C GLN A 128 -1.64 -7.05 20.73
N GLU A 129 -0.97 -6.21 21.53
CA GLU A 129 -1.30 -5.99 22.94
C GLU A 129 -2.71 -5.39 23.13
N GLU A 130 -3.06 -4.37 22.36
CA GLU A 130 -4.36 -3.70 22.49
C GLU A 130 -5.51 -4.56 21.97
N ALA A 131 -5.30 -5.30 20.88
CA ALA A 131 -6.30 -6.25 20.42
C ALA A 131 -6.53 -7.41 21.39
N ALA A 132 -5.49 -7.87 22.10
CA ALA A 132 -5.63 -8.87 23.17
C ALA A 132 -6.51 -8.37 24.33
N ARG A 133 -6.62 -7.05 24.52
CA ARG A 133 -7.51 -6.43 25.51
C ARG A 133 -8.93 -6.21 25.00
N GLY A 134 -9.19 -6.55 23.74
CA GLY A 134 -10.35 -6.08 22.97
C GLY A 134 -10.21 -4.57 22.77
N LEU A 135 -9.97 -4.11 21.54
CA LEU A 135 -9.96 -2.68 21.24
C LEU A 135 -11.25 -2.09 21.83
N ARG A 136 -11.13 -1.28 22.90
CA ARG A 136 -12.23 -0.98 23.84
C ARG A 136 -13.46 -0.39 23.15
N ASP A 137 -13.25 0.25 22.00
CA ASP A 137 -14.27 0.91 21.20
C ASP A 137 -14.63 0.15 19.90
N HIS A 138 -13.88 -0.91 19.53
CA HIS A 138 -14.00 -1.65 18.26
C HIS A 138 -13.76 -3.17 18.43
N PRO A 139 -14.64 -3.90 19.14
CA PRO A 139 -14.50 -5.34 19.40
C PRO A 139 -14.55 -6.23 18.13
N GLU A 140 -14.99 -5.69 16.99
CA GLU A 140 -14.98 -6.33 15.67
C GLU A 140 -13.58 -6.45 15.04
N VAL A 141 -12.58 -5.74 15.56
CA VAL A 141 -11.23 -5.74 15.01
C VAL A 141 -10.45 -6.95 15.53
N ILE A 142 -10.25 -7.93 14.65
CA ILE A 142 -9.48 -9.14 14.93
C ILE A 142 -8.02 -8.91 14.48
N ALA A 143 -7.11 -8.68 15.43
CA ALA A 143 -5.69 -8.48 15.15
C ALA A 143 -4.87 -9.79 15.11
N TYR A 144 -5.35 -10.82 14.42
CA TYR A 144 -4.53 -12.01 14.22
C TYR A 144 -3.49 -11.73 13.11
N HIS A 145 -2.23 -11.58 13.50
CA HIS A 145 -1.05 -11.43 12.62
C HIS A 145 -1.07 -10.19 11.68
N PRO A 146 -1.11 -8.96 12.22
CA PRO A 146 -0.99 -7.75 11.40
C PRO A 146 0.33 -7.75 10.61
N LYS A 147 0.31 -7.21 9.39
CA LYS A 147 1.52 -6.92 8.61
C LYS A 147 1.71 -5.41 8.50
N ALA A 148 2.94 -4.98 8.27
CA ALA A 148 3.29 -3.61 7.97
C ALA A 148 3.89 -3.49 6.57
N ILE A 149 3.38 -2.52 5.80
CA ILE A 149 3.95 -2.10 4.53
C ILE A 149 4.60 -0.74 4.75
N ILE A 150 5.90 -0.65 4.49
CA ILE A 150 6.65 0.61 4.51
C ILE A 150 6.77 1.10 3.08
N VAL A 151 6.29 2.30 2.79
CA VAL A 151 6.51 2.97 1.51
C VAL A 151 7.56 4.07 1.70
N ILE A 152 8.71 3.92 1.04
CA ILE A 152 9.85 4.83 1.21
C ILE A 152 10.71 4.88 -0.05
N GLY A 153 11.13 6.08 -0.43
CA GLY A 153 12.08 6.28 -1.52
C GLY A 153 11.52 5.99 -2.91
N CYS A 154 12.34 6.27 -3.92
CA CYS A 154 12.10 5.91 -5.32
C CYS A 154 13.14 4.90 -5.84
N SER A 155 12.71 4.10 -6.82
CA SER A 155 13.47 3.10 -7.55
C SER A 155 13.56 3.33 -9.06
N SER A 156 13.06 4.45 -9.60
CA SER A 156 13.15 4.79 -11.03
C SER A 156 14.57 4.71 -11.61
N GLU A 157 15.60 5.05 -10.83
CA GLU A 157 17.02 4.99 -11.23
C GLU A 157 17.73 3.69 -10.84
N TRP A 158 17.02 2.69 -10.31
CA TRP A 158 17.65 1.48 -9.79
C TRP A 158 17.97 0.49 -10.92
N ASN A 159 19.10 -0.19 -10.78
CA ASN A 159 19.42 -1.34 -11.62
C ASN A 159 18.76 -2.63 -11.07
N LYS A 160 18.79 -3.69 -11.89
CA LYS A 160 18.21 -4.99 -11.56
C LYS A 160 18.76 -5.59 -10.27
N ASP A 161 20.04 -5.37 -9.96
CA ASP A 161 20.68 -5.93 -8.76
C ASP A 161 20.14 -5.28 -7.50
N LYS A 162 19.92 -3.96 -7.51
CA LYS A 162 19.35 -3.24 -6.38
C LYS A 162 17.89 -3.62 -6.11
N HIS A 163 17.09 -3.85 -7.17
CA HIS A 163 15.75 -4.43 -7.04
C HIS A 163 15.79 -5.84 -6.44
N ARG A 164 16.68 -6.71 -6.94
CA ARG A 164 16.85 -8.07 -6.41
C ARG A 164 17.27 -8.05 -4.94
N ALA A 165 18.13 -7.10 -4.57
CA ALA A 165 18.54 -6.93 -3.19
C ALA A 165 17.38 -6.53 -2.28
N LEU A 166 16.55 -5.55 -2.68
CA LEU A 166 15.36 -5.18 -1.90
C LEU A 166 14.43 -6.38 -1.72
N HIS A 167 14.18 -7.14 -2.79
CA HIS A 167 13.38 -8.37 -2.72
C HIS A 167 13.98 -9.38 -1.74
N GLY A 168 15.29 -9.63 -1.79
CA GLY A 168 15.97 -10.52 -0.87
C GLY A 168 15.94 -10.03 0.58
N LEU A 169 16.10 -8.73 0.82
CA LEU A 169 16.00 -8.17 2.17
C LEU A 169 14.58 -8.31 2.73
N ASN A 170 13.56 -8.00 1.92
CA ASN A 170 12.16 -8.20 2.29
C ASN A 170 11.84 -9.66 2.62
N SER A 171 12.39 -10.63 1.88
CA SER A 171 12.13 -12.05 2.12
C SER A 171 12.64 -12.56 3.48
N ARG A 172 13.44 -11.76 4.19
CA ARG A 172 14.02 -12.07 5.50
C ARG A 172 13.34 -11.29 6.64
N LEU A 173 12.37 -10.43 6.32
CA LEU A 173 11.56 -9.73 7.30
C LEU A 173 10.24 -10.48 7.50
N SER A 174 9.94 -10.81 8.75
CA SER A 174 8.64 -11.37 9.12
C SER A 174 7.62 -10.24 9.26
N SER A 175 6.51 -10.31 8.54
CA SER A 175 5.36 -9.38 8.64
C SER A 175 5.64 -7.92 8.28
N ILE A 176 6.84 -7.56 7.83
CA ILE A 176 7.17 -6.22 7.32
C ILE A 176 7.61 -6.33 5.87
N THR A 177 7.04 -5.50 5.01
CA THR A 177 7.42 -5.38 3.59
C THR A 177 7.80 -3.94 3.28
N ILE A 178 8.97 -3.71 2.68
CA ILE A 178 9.39 -2.39 2.21
C ILE A 178 9.15 -2.29 0.70
N ILE A 179 8.44 -1.26 0.27
CA ILE A 179 8.26 -0.90 -1.15
C ILE A 179 8.68 0.54 -1.39
N THR A 180 9.04 0.85 -2.64
CA THR A 180 9.24 2.22 -3.12
C THR A 180 7.95 2.79 -3.69
N TYR A 181 7.91 4.11 -3.88
CA TYR A 181 6.76 4.75 -4.52
C TYR A 181 6.56 4.28 -5.98
N ASP A 182 7.61 3.99 -6.73
CA ASP A 182 7.48 3.43 -8.07
C ASP A 182 6.89 2.01 -8.06
N GLN A 183 7.19 1.22 -7.01
CA GLN A 183 6.56 -0.10 -6.84
C GLN A 183 5.10 0.01 -6.44
N LEU A 184 4.73 1.04 -5.66
CA LEU A 184 3.34 1.35 -5.34
C LEU A 184 2.57 1.78 -6.61
N LEU A 185 3.18 2.63 -7.44
CA LEU A 185 2.63 3.03 -8.74
C LEU A 185 2.42 1.82 -9.65
N ALA A 186 3.44 0.99 -9.82
CA ALA A 186 3.38 -0.21 -10.66
C ALA A 186 2.32 -1.22 -10.17
N GLN A 187 2.07 -1.30 -8.86
CA GLN A 187 0.95 -2.11 -8.32
C GLN A 187 -0.41 -1.54 -8.74
N GLY A 188 -0.56 -0.21 -8.71
CA GLY A 188 -1.77 0.48 -9.19
C GLY A 188 -2.02 0.26 -10.68
N GLU A 189 -1.00 0.43 -11.51
CA GLU A 189 -1.04 0.17 -12.96
C GLU A 189 -1.46 -1.28 -13.25
N LYS A 190 -0.79 -2.25 -12.60
CA LYS A 190 -1.11 -3.66 -12.79
C LYS A 190 -2.54 -4.01 -12.37
N MET A 191 -3.07 -3.35 -11.33
CA MET A 191 -4.46 -3.53 -10.94
C MET A 191 -5.41 -3.03 -12.03
N ILE A 192 -5.14 -1.87 -12.63
CA ILE A 192 -5.91 -1.34 -13.75
C ILE A 192 -5.88 -2.31 -14.93
N ASP A 193 -4.73 -2.90 -15.24
CA ASP A 193 -4.60 -3.87 -16.33
C ASP A 193 -5.45 -5.12 -16.10
N ILE A 194 -5.44 -5.66 -14.87
CA ILE A 194 -6.26 -6.82 -14.49
C ILE A 194 -7.76 -6.48 -14.62
N VAL A 195 -8.16 -5.33 -14.08
CA VAL A 195 -9.56 -4.88 -14.12
C VAL A 195 -10.00 -4.61 -15.57
N SER A 196 -9.15 -3.97 -16.38
CA SER A 196 -9.41 -3.71 -17.80
C SER A 196 -9.49 -5.00 -18.63
N GLY A 197 -8.59 -5.95 -18.37
CA GLY A 197 -8.56 -7.24 -19.06
C GLY A 197 -9.75 -8.14 -18.72
N ALA A 198 -10.27 -8.05 -17.48
CA ALA A 198 -11.51 -8.72 -17.11
C ALA A 198 -12.70 -8.18 -17.92
N TYR A 199 -12.80 -6.86 -18.13
CA TYR A 199 -13.87 -6.27 -18.93
C TYR A 199 -13.86 -6.71 -20.40
N ASN A 200 -12.68 -6.79 -21.03
CA ASN A 200 -12.60 -7.19 -22.45
C ASN A 200 -12.99 -8.65 -22.69
N ASN A 201 -12.77 -9.54 -21.70
CA ASN A 201 -13.14 -10.95 -21.81
C ASN A 201 -14.64 -11.22 -21.58
N ASP A 202 -15.34 -10.31 -20.90
CA ASP A 202 -16.79 -10.37 -20.69
C ASP A 202 -17.57 -9.86 -21.91
N GLU A 203 -16.95 -9.08 -22.82
CA GLU A 203 -17.56 -8.63 -24.09
C GLU A 203 -17.43 -9.66 -25.23
N GLU A 204 -16.55 -10.66 -25.10
CA GLU A 204 -16.32 -11.72 -26.11
C GLU A 204 -17.08 -13.04 -25.85
N ASN A 205 -17.80 -13.18 -24.74
CA ASN A 205 -18.65 -14.34 -24.41
C ASN A 205 -20.15 -13.99 -24.41
#